data_AF-A0A2W6Q2Q9-F1
#
_entry.id   AF-A0A2W6Q2Q9-F1
#
_cell.length_a   1.000
_cell.length_b   1.000
_cell.length_c   1.000
_cell.angle_alpha   90.00
_cell.angle_beta   90.00
_cell.angle_gamma   90.00
#
_symmetry.space_group_name_H-M   'P 1'
#
loop_
_entity.id
_entity.type
_entity.pdbx_description
1 polymer ?
#
loop_
_entity_poly.entity_id
_entity_poly.type
_entity_poly.pdbx_seq_one_letter_code
_entity_poly.pdbx_strand_id
1 'polypeptide(L)'
;MQKYISEARLLLALAIPVILAQIAQTAMGFVDTVMAGGYSATDMAAVAIGTSIWLPAILFGHGLLLALTPVIAQLNGTGRRERIAHQVRQGFWLAGFVSVLIMLVLWNAGYIIRSMDNIDPALTDKAVGYLRALLWGAPGYL
;
A
#
# COMPACT_ATOMS: atom_id res chain seq x y z
N MET A 1 40.79 0.60 -6.26
CA MET A 1 39.85 0.98 -7.34
C MET A 1 39.06 -0.20 -7.91
N GLN A 2 39.65 -1.39 -8.15
CA GLN A 2 38.90 -2.55 -8.68
C GLN A 2 37.72 -3.03 -7.82
N LYS A 3 37.78 -2.95 -6.49
CA LYS A 3 36.66 -3.29 -5.59
C LYS A 3 35.41 -2.41 -5.79
N TYR A 4 35.58 -1.13 -6.14
CA TYR A 4 34.46 -0.22 -6.36
C TYR A 4 33.65 -0.58 -7.61
N ILE A 5 34.31 -1.05 -8.67
CA ILE A 5 33.62 -1.44 -9.90
C ILE A 5 32.85 -2.75 -9.70
N SER A 6 33.39 -3.70 -8.92
CA SER A 6 32.67 -4.93 -8.59
C SER A 6 31.47 -4.67 -7.67
N GLU A 7 31.61 -3.78 -6.67
CA GLU A 7 30.51 -3.40 -5.79
C GLU A 7 29.42 -2.61 -6.55
N ALA A 8 29.82 -1.66 -7.42
CA ALA A 8 28.87 -0.92 -8.25
C ALA A 8 28.08 -1.85 -9.19
N ARG A 9 28.71 -2.86 -9.78
CA ARG A 9 28.04 -3.85 -10.63
C ARG A 9 27.05 -4.71 -9.82
N LEU A 10 27.38 -5.07 -8.59
CA LEU A 10 26.50 -5.84 -7.71
C LEU A 10 25.30 -5.01 -7.24
N LEU A 11 25.54 -3.75 -6.87
CA LEU A 11 24.49 -2.79 -6.53
C LEU A 11 23.57 -2.52 -7.72
N LEU A 12 24.10 -2.34 -8.93
CA LEU A 12 23.30 -2.17 -10.14
C LEU A 12 22.46 -3.41 -10.45
N ALA A 13 23.00 -4.62 -10.26
CA ALA A 13 22.25 -5.86 -10.48
C ALA A 13 21.05 -6.01 -9.53
N LEU A 14 21.12 -5.44 -8.32
CA LEU A 14 20.01 -5.37 -7.37
C LEU A 14 19.09 -4.17 -7.63
N ALA A 15 19.65 -3.00 -7.95
CA ALA A 15 18.90 -1.77 -8.12
C ALA A 15 18.02 -1.77 -9.38
N ILE A 16 18.51 -2.31 -10.51
CA ILE A 16 17.76 -2.37 -11.77
C ILE A 16 16.39 -3.06 -11.60
N PRO A 17 16.30 -4.29 -11.05
CA PRO A 17 15.00 -4.93 -10.87
C PRO A 17 14.10 -4.19 -9.87
N VAL A 18 14.67 -3.58 -8.83
CA VAL A 18 13.90 -2.76 -7.88
C VAL A 18 13.32 -1.51 -8.54
N ILE A 19 14.11 -0.81 -9.37
CA ILE A 19 13.66 0.37 -10.11
C ILE A 19 12.55 -0.01 -11.09
N LEU A 20 12.72 -1.11 -11.83
CA LEU A 20 11.69 -1.62 -12.75
C LEU A 20 10.40 -1.97 -12.01
N ALA A 21 10.49 -2.62 -10.85
CA ALA A 21 9.33 -2.92 -10.02
C ALA A 21 8.60 -1.65 -9.54
N GLN A 22 9.35 -0.62 -9.12
CA GLN A 22 8.76 0.66 -8.69
C GLN A 22 8.11 1.44 -9.83
N ILE A 23 8.72 1.43 -11.02
CA ILE A 23 8.13 2.04 -12.21
C ILE A 23 6.85 1.30 -12.59
N ALA A 24 6.86 -0.04 -12.59
CA ALA A 24 5.68 -0.85 -12.89
C ALA A 24 4.55 -0.60 -11.88
N GLN A 25 4.88 -0.51 -10.58
CA GLN A 25 3.89 -0.20 -9.53
C GLN A 25 3.28 1.19 -9.71
N THR A 26 4.10 2.19 -10.03
CA THR A 26 3.62 3.57 -10.30
C THR A 26 2.77 3.61 -11.58
N ALA A 27 3.18 2.89 -12.62
CA ALA A 27 2.46 2.82 -13.89
C ALA A 27 1.09 2.16 -13.73
N MET A 28 0.94 1.15 -12.87
CA MET A 28 -0.37 0.56 -12.56
C MET A 28 -1.34 1.61 -12.02
N GLY A 29 -0.94 2.38 -11.00
CA GLY A 29 -1.80 3.45 -10.45
C GLY A 29 -2.13 4.55 -11.47
N PHE A 30 -1.19 4.86 -12.37
CA PHE A 30 -1.43 5.80 -13.46
C PHE A 30 -2.47 5.25 -14.45
N VAL A 31 -2.34 4.00 -14.88
CA VAL A 31 -3.28 3.35 -15.81
C VAL A 31 -4.67 3.25 -15.19
N ASP A 32 -4.78 2.89 -13.91
CA ASP A 32 -6.07 2.83 -13.20
C ASP A 32 -6.76 4.20 -13.21
N THR A 33 -5.99 5.27 -13.01
CA THR A 33 -6.49 6.65 -13.05
C THR A 33 -6.92 7.06 -14.46
N VAL A 34 -6.14 6.73 -15.48
CA VAL A 34 -6.46 7.03 -16.89
C VAL A 34 -7.71 6.27 -17.36
N MET A 35 -7.82 4.99 -17.00
CA MET A 35 -8.99 4.15 -17.30
C MET A 35 -10.25 4.69 -16.62
N ALA A 36 -10.16 5.13 -15.36
CA ALA A 36 -11.26 5.79 -14.67
C ALA A 36 -11.62 7.16 -15.29
N GLY A 37 -10.60 7.91 -15.74
CA GLY A 37 -10.76 9.20 -16.44
C GLY A 37 -11.46 9.11 -17.80
N GLY A 38 -11.24 8.01 -18.54
CA GLY A 38 -11.85 7.79 -19.85
C GLY A 38 -13.34 7.46 -19.83
N TYR A 39 -13.89 7.00 -18.70
CA TYR A 39 -15.29 6.57 -18.61
C TYR A 39 -16.25 7.72 -18.23
N SER A 40 -15.92 8.53 -17.21
CA SER A 40 -16.67 9.74 -16.86
C SER A 40 -15.89 10.60 -15.85
N ALA A 41 -15.99 11.93 -15.95
CA ALA A 41 -15.37 12.86 -14.99
C ALA A 41 -15.84 12.64 -13.54
N THR A 42 -17.10 12.21 -13.35
CA THR A 42 -17.66 11.84 -12.04
C THR A 42 -17.03 10.55 -11.49
N ASP A 43 -16.67 9.60 -12.34
CA ASP A 43 -16.08 8.33 -11.90
C ASP A 43 -14.59 8.52 -11.55
N MET A 44 -13.88 9.36 -12.31
CA MET A 44 -12.53 9.81 -11.97
C MET A 44 -12.48 10.53 -10.62
N ALA A 45 -13.44 11.43 -10.36
CA ALA A 45 -13.53 12.13 -9.08
C ALA A 45 -13.81 11.16 -7.92
N ALA A 46 -14.66 10.14 -8.13
CA ALA A 46 -14.91 9.10 -7.14
C ALA A 46 -13.64 8.30 -6.81
N VAL A 47 -12.89 7.88 -7.83
CA VAL A 47 -11.63 7.13 -7.68
C VAL A 47 -10.56 7.99 -7.02
N ALA A 48 -10.46 9.27 -7.35
CA ALA A 48 -9.50 10.20 -6.74
C ALA A 48 -9.76 10.41 -5.24
N ILE A 49 -11.03 10.59 -4.84
CA ILE A 49 -11.42 10.69 -3.42
C ILE A 49 -11.12 9.37 -2.69
N GLY A 50 -11.52 8.23 -3.26
CA GLY A 50 -11.24 6.91 -2.68
C GLY A 50 -9.76 6.64 -2.50
N THR A 51 -8.95 6.98 -3.51
CA THR A 51 -7.49 6.84 -3.49
C THR A 51 -6.84 7.77 -2.46
N SER A 52 -7.37 8.98 -2.27
CA SER A 52 -6.87 9.94 -1.29
C SER A 52 -7.08 9.48 0.16
N ILE A 53 -8.11 8.67 0.41
CA ILE A 53 -8.36 8.04 1.73
C ILE A 53 -7.56 6.74 1.86
N TRP A 54 -7.44 5.98 0.78
CA TRP A 54 -6.73 4.71 0.74
C TRP A 54 -5.21 4.85 0.91
N LEU A 55 -4.59 5.80 0.19
CA LEU A 55 -3.13 5.97 0.18
C LEU A 55 -2.54 6.18 1.58
N PRO A 56 -3.05 7.12 2.41
CA PRO A 56 -2.55 7.29 3.78
C PRO A 56 -2.76 6.03 4.64
N ALA A 57 -3.90 5.35 4.49
CA ALA A 57 -4.21 4.15 5.26
C ALA A 57 -3.25 2.99 4.90
N ILE A 58 -3.02 2.75 3.60
CA ILE A 58 -2.10 1.70 3.15
C ILE A 58 -0.65 2.07 3.51
N LEU A 59 -0.25 3.34 3.37
CA LEU A 59 1.09 3.82 3.74
C LEU A 59 1.35 3.66 5.24
N PHE A 60 0.33 3.85 6.08
CA PHE A 60 0.45 3.62 7.52
C PHE A 60 0.79 2.15 7.82
N GLY A 61 0.05 1.20 7.24
CA GLY A 61 0.34 -0.22 7.43
C GLY A 61 1.66 -0.66 6.80
N HIS A 62 1.95 -0.16 5.60
CA HIS A 62 3.21 -0.41 4.91
C HIS A 62 4.42 0.13 5.71
N GLY A 63 4.31 1.32 6.30
CA GLY A 63 5.34 1.89 7.16
C GLY A 63 5.62 1.02 8.40
N LEU A 64 4.57 0.44 8.98
CA LEU A 64 4.71 -0.48 10.11
C LEU A 64 5.40 -1.79 9.71
N LEU A 65 5.10 -2.31 8.51
CA LEU A 65 5.76 -3.48 7.95
C LEU A 65 7.22 -3.22 7.58
N LEU A 66 7.54 -2.02 7.08
CA LEU A 66 8.92 -1.64 6.78
C LEU A 66 9.81 -1.63 8.05
N ALA A 67 9.24 -1.49 9.24
CA ALA A 67 9.96 -1.62 10.51
C ALA A 67 10.39 -3.07 10.81
N LEU A 68 9.70 -4.10 10.27
CA LEU A 68 10.12 -5.49 10.43
C LEU A 68 11.41 -5.81 9.66
N THR A 69 11.62 -5.20 8.49
CA THR A 69 12.79 -5.44 7.64
C THR A 69 14.13 -5.21 8.37
N PRO A 70 14.39 -4.05 9.03
CA PRO A 70 15.63 -3.84 9.78
C PRO A 70 15.71 -4.74 11.03
N VAL A 71 14.58 -5.05 11.69
CA VAL A 71 14.54 -5.97 12.84
C VAL A 71 15.01 -7.37 12.43
N ILE A 72 14.51 -7.88 11.29
CA ILE A 72 14.91 -9.17 10.72
C ILE A 72 16.36 -9.12 10.27
N ALA A 73 16.80 -8.04 9.62
CA ALA A 73 18.20 -7.86 9.21
C ALA A 73 19.16 -7.90 10.40
N GLN A 74 18.81 -7.25 11.52
CA GLN A 74 19.60 -7.24 12.75
C GLN A 74 19.64 -8.61 13.43
N LEU A 75 18.50 -9.34 13.46
CA LEU A 75 18.44 -10.70 13.99
C LEU A 75 19.26 -11.70 13.15
N ASN A 76 19.26 -11.52 11.82
CA ASN A 76 20.08 -12.34 10.92
C ASN A 76 21.57 -12.01 11.08
N GLY A 77 21.94 -10.73 11.25
CA GLY A 77 23.32 -10.30 11.49
C GLY A 77 23.90 -10.76 12.83
N THR A 78 23.06 -10.97 13.85
CA THR A 78 23.48 -11.47 15.18
C THR A 78 23.48 -13.00 15.29
N GLY A 79 23.21 -13.73 14.19
CA GLY A 79 23.21 -15.19 14.15
C GLY A 79 22.02 -15.87 14.83
N ARG A 80 21.06 -15.11 15.39
CA ARG A 80 19.88 -15.62 16.12
C ARG A 80 18.72 -15.94 15.18
N ARG A 81 18.99 -16.74 14.14
CA ARG A 81 18.01 -17.08 13.08
C ARG A 81 16.74 -17.75 13.60
N GLU A 82 16.85 -18.44 14.73
CA GLU A 82 15.75 -19.15 15.42
C GLU A 82 14.63 -18.20 15.86
N ARG A 83 14.98 -16.94 16.16
CA ARG A 83 14.01 -15.90 16.55
C ARG A 83 13.37 -15.19 15.36
N ILE A 84 13.90 -15.36 14.15
CA ILE A 84 13.35 -14.76 12.92
C ILE A 84 11.95 -15.31 12.66
N ALA A 85 11.74 -16.63 12.78
CA ALA A 85 10.43 -17.23 12.56
C ALA A 85 9.36 -16.70 13.54
N HIS A 86 9.73 -16.48 14.80
CA HIS A 86 8.82 -15.92 15.81
C HIS A 86 8.45 -14.45 15.52
N GLN A 87 9.45 -13.65 15.12
CA GLN A 87 9.27 -12.24 14.75
C GLN A 87 8.45 -12.09 13.47
N VAL A 88 8.69 -12.93 12.45
CA VAL A 88 7.88 -12.95 11.22
C VAL A 88 6.43 -13.31 11.54
N ARG A 89 6.18 -14.30 12.42
CA ARG A 89 4.82 -14.65 12.85
C ARG A 89 4.13 -13.50 13.60
N GLN A 90 4.87 -12.76 14.44
CA GLN A 90 4.35 -11.55 15.08
C GLN A 90 4.09 -10.45 14.06
N GLY A 91 4.93 -10.32 13.02
CA GLY A 91 4.71 -9.42 11.89
C GLY A 91 3.43 -9.74 11.13
N PHE A 92 3.14 -11.02 10.87
CA PHE A 92 1.86 -11.44 10.28
C PHE A 92 0.66 -11.10 11.17
N TRP A 93 0.78 -11.30 12.49
CA TRP A 93 -0.27 -10.90 13.42
C TRP A 93 -0.49 -9.38 13.44
N LEU A 94 0.59 -8.61 13.37
CA LEU A 94 0.56 -7.17 13.28
C LEU A 94 -0.06 -6.70 11.96
N ALA A 95 0.32 -7.31 10.85
CA ALA A 95 -0.25 -7.07 9.53
C ALA A 95 -1.76 -7.33 9.52
N GLY A 96 -2.19 -8.47 10.07
CA GLY A 96 -3.60 -8.81 10.22
C GLY A 96 -4.36 -7.80 11.09
N PHE A 97 -3.81 -7.43 12.25
CA PHE A 97 -4.44 -6.44 13.13
C PHE A 97 -4.57 -5.07 12.47
N VAL A 98 -3.51 -4.60 11.80
CA VAL A 98 -3.51 -3.32 11.09
C VAL A 98 -4.45 -3.35 9.89
N SER A 99 -4.53 -4.48 9.17
CA SER A 99 -5.48 -4.66 8.08
C SER A 99 -6.92 -4.55 8.57
N VAL A 100 -7.27 -5.21 9.68
CA VAL A 100 -8.61 -5.08 10.29
C VAL A 100 -8.88 -3.63 10.73
N LEU A 101 -7.89 -2.94 11.31
CA LEU A 101 -8.03 -1.54 11.72
C LEU A 101 -8.28 -0.64 10.50
N ILE A 102 -7.54 -0.84 9.41
CA ILE A 102 -7.72 -0.11 8.14
C ILE A 102 -9.08 -0.42 7.53
N MET A 103 -9.53 -1.68 7.53
CA MET A 103 -10.88 -2.06 7.07
C MET A 103 -11.97 -1.34 7.87
N LEU A 104 -11.82 -1.24 9.19
CA LEU A 104 -12.75 -0.52 10.06
C LEU A 104 -12.79 0.98 9.74
N VAL A 105 -11.63 1.59 9.50
CA VAL A 105 -11.54 3.01 9.11
C VAL A 105 -12.19 3.24 7.74
N LEU A 106 -11.91 2.39 6.75
CA LEU A 106 -12.50 2.46 5.41
C LEU A 106 -14.00 2.21 5.41
N TRP A 107 -14.50 1.32 6.27
CA TRP A 107 -15.93 1.08 6.45
C TRP A 107 -16.64 2.34 6.97
N ASN A 108 -16.02 3.06 7.91
CA ASN A 108 -16.54 4.32 8.44
C ASN A 108 -16.28 5.52 7.51
N ALA A 109 -15.34 5.42 6.57
CA ALA A 109 -15.06 6.48 5.61
C ALA A 109 -16.28 6.82 4.73
N GLY A 110 -17.16 5.85 4.46
CA GLY A 110 -18.43 6.12 3.77
C GLY A 110 -19.38 7.03 4.54
N TYR A 111 -19.31 7.02 5.88
CA TYR A 111 -20.05 7.96 6.74
C TYR A 111 -19.41 9.36 6.70
N ILE A 112 -18.08 9.44 6.68
CA ILE A 112 -17.32 10.69 6.57
C ILE A 112 -17.62 11.39 5.24
N ILE A 113 -17.62 10.65 4.12
CA ILE A 113 -17.91 11.19 2.79
C ILE A 113 -19.36 11.69 2.68
N ARG A 114 -20.33 10.96 3.26
CA ARG A 114 -21.72 11.40 3.33
C ARG A 114 -21.94 12.62 4.22
N SER A 115 -21.04 12.88 5.15
CA SER A 115 -21.09 14.02 6.06
C SER A 115 -20.39 15.26 5.51
N MET A 116 -19.73 15.17 4.34
CA MET A 116 -19.21 16.34 3.61
C MET A 116 -20.35 16.96 2.80
N ASP A 117 -20.81 18.15 3.20
CA ASP A 117 -21.77 18.94 2.45
C ASP A 117 -21.24 19.25 1.03
N ASN A 118 -22.12 19.26 0.01
CA ASN A 118 -21.87 19.53 -1.42
C ASN A 118 -21.28 18.42 -2.32
N ILE A 119 -21.42 17.15 -1.97
CA ILE A 119 -21.07 16.05 -2.89
C ILE A 119 -22.33 15.47 -3.54
N ASP A 120 -22.36 15.42 -4.88
CA ASP A 120 -23.45 14.81 -5.65
C ASP A 120 -23.73 13.39 -5.12
N PRO A 121 -24.98 13.04 -4.75
CA PRO A 121 -25.30 11.72 -4.21
C PRO A 121 -24.85 10.56 -5.10
N ALA A 122 -24.81 10.75 -6.42
CA ALA A 122 -24.29 9.75 -7.37
C ALA A 122 -22.76 9.55 -7.24
N LEU A 123 -22.02 10.62 -6.92
CA LEU A 123 -20.57 10.59 -6.70
C LEU A 123 -20.23 9.89 -5.38
N THR A 124 -21.00 10.16 -4.34
CA THR A 124 -20.84 9.52 -3.02
C THR A 124 -21.07 8.01 -3.07
N ASP A 125 -22.14 7.55 -3.74
CA ASP A 125 -22.42 6.11 -3.82
C ASP A 125 -21.35 5.35 -4.65
N LYS A 126 -20.83 5.95 -5.71
CA LYS A 126 -19.71 5.37 -6.48
C LYS A 126 -18.41 5.34 -5.68
N ALA A 127 -18.08 6.40 -4.94
CA ALA A 127 -16.88 6.44 -4.09
C ALA A 127 -16.94 5.40 -2.96
N VAL A 128 -18.10 5.22 -2.32
CA VAL A 128 -18.31 4.19 -1.29
C VAL A 128 -18.23 2.78 -1.89
N GLY A 129 -18.78 2.58 -3.08
CA GLY A 129 -18.64 1.32 -3.83
C GLY A 129 -17.18 0.96 -4.11
N TYR A 130 -16.40 1.94 -4.57
CA TYR A 130 -14.96 1.78 -4.81
C TYR A 130 -14.18 1.48 -3.53
N LEU A 131 -14.44 2.21 -2.43
CA LEU A 131 -13.82 1.97 -1.12
C LEU A 131 -14.15 0.58 -0.56
N ARG A 132 -15.38 0.10 -0.74
CA ARG A 132 -15.77 -1.27 -0.35
C ARG A 132 -15.10 -2.34 -1.19
N ALA A 133 -14.87 -2.11 -2.47
CA ALA A 133 -14.11 -3.02 -3.31
C ALA A 133 -12.64 -3.07 -2.86
N LEU A 134 -12.03 -1.91 -2.59
CA LEU A 134 -10.66 -1.84 -2.07
C LEU A 134 -10.50 -2.43 -0.68
N LEU A 135 -11.53 -2.40 0.16
CA LEU A 135 -11.51 -2.98 1.50
C LEU A 135 -11.03 -4.44 1.48
N TRP A 136 -11.44 -5.23 0.49
CA TRP A 136 -11.02 -6.62 0.33
C TRP A 136 -9.58 -6.79 -0.19
N GLY A 137 -8.96 -5.73 -0.72
CA GLY A 137 -7.56 -5.71 -1.14
C GLY A 137 -6.58 -5.40 0.01
N ALA A 138 -7.06 -4.79 1.11
CA ALA A 138 -6.24 -4.42 2.27
C ALA A 138 -5.52 -5.61 2.95
N PRO A 139 -6.12 -6.81 3.11
CA PRO A 139 -5.45 -7.96 3.71
C PRO A 139 -4.56 -8.71 2.72
N GLY A 140 -4.69 -8.46 1.42
CA GLY A 140 -3.80 -9.03 0.40
C GLY A 140 -2.53 -8.19 0.19
N TYR A 141 -2.61 -6.88 0.48
CA TYR A 141 -1.48 -5.96 0.34
C TYR A 141 -0.56 -5.93 1.56
N LEU A 142 -1.10 -6.12 2.77
CA LEU A 142 -0.37 -6.15 4.05
C LEU A 142 0.04 -7.58 4.43
#